data_AF-A0A4S4LYR7-F1
#
_entry.id   AF-A0A4S4LYR7-F1
#
_cell.length_a   1.000
_cell.length_b   1.000
_cell.length_c   1.000
_cell.angle_alpha   90.00
_cell.angle_beta   90.00
_cell.angle_gamma   90.00
#
_symmetry.space_group_name_H-M   'P 1'
#
loop_
_entity.id
_entity.type
_entity.pdbx_description
1 polymer ?
#
loop_
_entity_poly.entity_id
_entity_poly.type
_entity_poly.pdbx_seq_one_letter_code
_entity_poly.pdbx_strand_id
1 'polypeptide(L)'
;MPLTITINGRDALQNAASKLERKINKWATDIIRAPPASLNDLRLATLTDLLGSADFDLDGDARPMLVQNLLRHVMAETISEAIINCLIVTSSSEANIQLTRIHEHIFARDPTVASVWRRQTFSAAVDVCSPEMSGAILDEHMPALTDLITAGPTTASSFTVLESACEFSRMLHGSPSSAGGTIDAFYRSFVPELGSTLYPRQVELVKRCLRSERGELDRVGATIFPGLVKVSRGPITPGGQSADNVHTVVRRAQVICECALQAGSSTS
;
A
#
# COMPACT_ATOMS: atom_id res chain seq x y z
N MET A 1 24.33 -27.85 -17.36
CA MET A 1 23.40 -27.97 -16.22
C MET A 1 23.13 -26.58 -15.68
N PRO A 2 21.92 -26.01 -15.80
CA PRO A 2 21.62 -24.73 -15.20
C PRO A 2 21.37 -24.91 -13.70
N LEU A 3 22.15 -24.19 -12.89
CA LEU A 3 21.95 -24.05 -11.45
C LEU A 3 20.59 -23.39 -11.20
N THR A 4 19.61 -24.19 -10.82
CA THR A 4 18.34 -23.69 -10.28
C THR A 4 18.61 -23.25 -8.85
N ILE A 5 18.99 -21.98 -8.68
CA ILE A 5 19.05 -21.37 -7.35
C ILE A 5 17.60 -21.23 -6.89
N THR A 6 17.17 -22.17 -6.05
CA THR A 6 15.90 -22.06 -5.33
C THR A 6 16.12 -21.02 -4.23
N ILE A 7 16.06 -19.73 -4.59
CA ILE A 7 15.88 -18.68 -3.59
C ILE A 7 14.48 -18.93 -3.03
N ASN A 8 14.37 -19.24 -1.74
CA ASN A 8 13.09 -19.34 -1.06
C ASN A 8 12.30 -18.06 -1.36
N GLY A 9 11.29 -18.13 -2.24
CA GLY A 9 10.56 -16.94 -2.73
C GLY A 9 9.91 -16.11 -1.61
N ARG A 10 9.72 -16.71 -0.43
CA ARG A 10 9.24 -16.03 0.79
C ARG A 10 10.27 -15.04 1.36
N ASP A 11 11.56 -15.38 1.34
CA ASP A 11 12.62 -14.52 1.88
C ASP A 11 12.87 -13.32 0.96
N ALA A 12 12.80 -13.53 -0.36
CA ALA A 12 12.91 -12.46 -1.35
C ALA A 12 11.76 -11.44 -1.23
N LEU A 13 10.52 -11.93 -1.10
CA LEU A 13 9.35 -11.06 -0.96
C LEU A 13 9.38 -10.26 0.35
N GLN A 14 9.79 -10.89 1.45
CA GLN A 14 9.95 -10.22 2.74
C GLN A 14 11.05 -9.14 2.69
N ASN A 15 12.17 -9.44 2.03
CA ASN A 15 13.25 -8.48 1.81
C ASN A 15 12.80 -7.29 0.94
N ALA A 16 12.08 -7.55 -0.16
CA ALA A 16 11.55 -6.51 -1.04
C ALA A 16 10.54 -5.61 -0.31
N ALA A 17 9.64 -6.19 0.47
CA ALA A 17 8.69 -5.44 1.27
C ALA A 17 9.41 -4.57 2.33
N SER A 18 10.44 -5.11 2.97
CA SER A 18 11.25 -4.36 3.94
C SER A 18 12.06 -3.22 3.28
N LYS A 19 12.54 -3.42 2.05
CA LYS A 19 13.20 -2.38 1.24
C LYS A 19 12.21 -1.25 0.92
N LEU A 20 11.00 -1.58 0.50
CA LEU A 20 9.95 -0.61 0.20
C LEU A 20 9.55 0.20 1.44
N GLU A 21 9.33 -0.45 2.57
CA GLU A 21 9.03 0.21 3.85
C GLU A 21 10.11 1.24 4.25
N ARG A 22 11.39 0.87 4.11
CA ARG A 22 12.52 1.79 4.35
C ARG A 22 12.52 2.98 3.40
N LYS A 23 12.19 2.77 2.12
CA LYS A 23 12.09 3.85 1.13
C LYS A 23 10.95 4.82 1.44
N ILE A 24 9.77 4.32 1.80
CA ILE A 24 8.63 5.15 2.23
C ILE A 24 9.03 5.99 3.45
N ASN A 25 9.65 5.37 4.46
CA ASN A 25 10.08 6.09 5.66
C ASN A 25 11.14 7.15 5.34
N LYS A 26 12.12 6.81 4.49
CA LYS A 26 13.17 7.74 4.07
C LYS A 26 12.58 8.94 3.33
N TRP A 27 11.68 8.71 2.37
CA TRP A 27 11.00 9.76 1.63
C TRP A 27 10.25 10.73 2.56
N ALA A 28 9.44 10.21 3.48
CA ALA A 28 8.73 11.05 4.45
C ALA A 28 9.69 11.82 5.37
N THR A 29 10.79 11.18 5.81
CA THR A 29 11.82 11.84 6.64
C THR A 29 12.52 12.96 5.89
N ASP A 30 12.85 12.75 4.62
CA ASP A 30 13.55 13.73 3.79
C ASP A 30 12.66 14.97 3.55
N ILE A 31 11.35 14.79 3.32
CA ILE A 31 10.38 15.90 3.25
C ILE A 31 10.35 16.68 4.56
N ILE A 32 10.28 16.02 5.71
CA ILE A 32 10.24 16.73 7.00
C ILE A 32 11.54 17.49 7.30
N ARG A 33 12.69 16.95 6.84
CA ARG A 33 14.00 17.57 7.03
C ARG A 33 14.20 18.82 6.16
N ALA A 34 13.63 18.84 4.96
CA ALA A 34 13.69 19.94 4.03
C ALA A 34 12.30 20.17 3.40
N PRO A 35 11.35 20.72 4.16
CA PRO A 35 9.96 20.77 3.75
C PRO A 35 9.76 21.78 2.62
N PRO A 36 9.10 21.40 1.52
CA PRO A 36 8.88 22.29 0.38
C PRO A 36 7.78 23.34 0.63
N ALA A 37 6.95 23.13 1.66
CA ALA A 37 5.92 24.04 2.14
C ALA A 37 5.88 24.00 3.68
N SER A 38 5.03 24.80 4.32
CA SER A 38 4.90 24.72 5.77
C SER A 38 4.37 23.35 6.21
N LEU A 39 4.69 22.91 7.43
CA LEU A 39 4.16 21.64 7.95
C LEU A 39 2.63 21.64 8.05
N ASN A 40 2.02 22.82 8.24
CA ASN A 40 0.57 23.00 8.23
C ASN A 40 -0.01 22.76 6.83
N ASP A 41 0.63 23.31 5.78
CA ASP A 41 0.20 23.10 4.40
C ASP A 41 0.36 21.64 3.98
N LEU A 42 1.48 21.01 4.34
CA LEU A 42 1.71 19.59 4.07
C LEU A 42 0.67 18.71 4.79
N ARG A 43 0.35 19.02 6.05
CA ARG A 43 -0.72 18.33 6.80
C ARG A 43 -2.07 18.48 6.08
N LEU A 44 -2.44 19.71 5.73
CA LEU A 44 -3.73 20.02 5.12
C LEU A 44 -3.86 19.34 3.74
N ALA A 45 -2.85 19.46 2.89
CA ALA A 45 -2.81 18.83 1.58
C ALA A 45 -2.93 17.31 1.70
N THR A 46 -2.14 16.69 2.59
CA THR A 46 -2.21 15.24 2.82
C THR A 46 -3.60 14.80 3.30
N LEU A 47 -4.22 15.52 4.23
CA LEU A 47 -5.56 15.18 4.71
C LEU A 47 -6.63 15.41 3.63
N THR A 48 -6.47 16.44 2.79
CA THR A 48 -7.36 16.71 1.66
C THR A 48 -7.36 15.56 0.66
N ASP A 49 -6.18 15.00 0.37
CA ASP A 49 -6.06 13.84 -0.52
C ASP A 49 -6.66 12.57 0.10
N LEU A 50 -6.52 12.37 1.42
CA LEU A 50 -6.97 11.16 2.12
C LEU A 50 -8.47 11.13 2.46
N LEU A 51 -9.02 12.26 2.85
CA LEU A 51 -10.38 12.36 3.41
C LEU A 51 -11.31 13.21 2.55
N GLY A 52 -10.80 13.76 1.44
CA GLY A 52 -11.49 14.72 0.61
C GLY A 52 -11.46 16.14 1.17
N SER A 53 -12.18 17.04 0.51
CA SER A 53 -12.35 18.45 0.92
C SER A 53 -13.31 18.57 2.10
N ALA A 54 -12.86 18.18 3.29
CA ALA A 54 -13.56 18.42 4.54
C ALA A 54 -12.96 19.62 5.28
N ASP A 55 -13.80 20.40 5.97
CA ASP A 55 -13.34 21.37 6.97
C ASP A 55 -12.74 20.61 8.13
N PHE A 56 -11.43 20.37 8.07
CA PHE A 56 -10.69 19.75 9.15
C PHE A 56 -10.58 20.75 10.31
N ASP A 57 -11.09 20.37 11.49
CA ASP A 57 -10.88 21.13 12.72
C ASP A 57 -9.44 20.91 13.20
N LEU A 58 -8.51 21.61 12.55
CA LEU A 58 -7.07 21.47 12.74
C LEU A 58 -6.60 22.41 13.85
N ASP A 59 -6.80 22.00 15.09
CA ASP A 59 -6.24 22.73 16.23
C ASP A 59 -4.71 22.70 16.22
N GLY A 60 -4.10 23.89 16.32
CA GLY A 60 -2.68 24.11 16.54
C GLY A 60 -1.74 23.80 15.37
N ASP A 61 -0.44 24.03 15.62
CA ASP A 61 0.61 23.82 14.63
C ASP A 61 0.92 22.35 14.38
N ALA A 62 1.10 22.00 13.10
CA ALA A 62 1.45 20.67 12.66
C ALA A 62 2.83 20.24 13.18
N ARG A 63 2.85 19.15 13.94
CA ARG A 63 4.08 18.56 14.46
C ARG A 63 4.80 17.73 13.39
N PRO A 64 6.15 17.76 13.30
CA PRO A 64 6.91 16.99 12.33
C PRO A 64 6.56 15.50 12.29
N MET A 65 6.43 14.86 13.45
CA MET A 65 6.07 13.44 13.54
C MET A 65 4.66 13.13 13.02
N LEU A 66 3.70 14.05 13.20
CA LEU A 66 2.35 13.86 12.67
C LEU A 66 2.40 13.88 11.14
N VAL A 67 2.99 14.93 10.58
CA VAL A 67 3.12 15.09 9.11
C VAL A 67 3.89 13.92 8.51
N GLN A 68 5.01 13.50 9.13
CA GLN A 68 5.78 12.34 8.65
C GLN A 68 4.91 11.08 8.53
N ASN A 69 4.07 10.80 9.52
CA ASN A 69 3.24 9.59 9.51
C ASN A 69 2.04 9.70 8.56
N LEU A 70 1.47 10.90 8.39
CA LEU A 70 0.46 11.16 7.36
C LEU A 70 1.03 10.97 5.95
N LEU A 71 2.24 11.49 5.69
CA LEU A 71 2.95 11.27 4.44
C LEU A 71 3.12 9.76 4.17
N ARG A 72 3.59 8.99 5.16
CA ARG A 72 3.72 7.53 5.02
C ARG A 72 2.38 6.85 4.72
N HIS A 73 1.29 7.34 5.31
CA HIS A 73 -0.05 6.81 5.09
C HIS A 73 -0.53 7.06 3.65
N VAL A 74 -0.46 8.29 3.14
CA VAL A 74 -0.89 8.60 1.76
C VAL A 74 -0.05 7.88 0.72
N MET A 75 1.26 7.71 0.96
CA MET A 75 2.11 6.91 0.07
C MET A 75 1.76 5.41 0.14
N ALA A 76 1.42 4.88 1.32
CA ALA A 76 0.97 3.49 1.45
C ALA A 76 -0.36 3.26 0.71
N GLU A 77 -1.28 4.22 0.75
CA GLU A 77 -2.56 4.19 0.05
C GLU A 77 -2.37 4.26 -1.46
N THR A 78 -1.58 5.22 -1.94
CA THR A 78 -1.20 5.34 -3.36
C THR A 78 -0.57 4.05 -3.88
N ILE A 79 0.38 3.46 -3.16
CA ILE A 79 0.99 2.17 -3.56
C ILE A 79 -0.06 1.05 -3.59
N SER A 80 -0.97 1.04 -2.62
CA SER A 80 -1.99 0.01 -2.52
C SER A 80 -2.93 0.06 -3.73
N GLU A 81 -3.45 1.24 -4.04
CA GLU A 81 -4.46 1.43 -5.09
C GLU A 81 -3.84 1.45 -6.48
N ALA A 82 -2.84 2.31 -6.69
CA ALA A 82 -2.28 2.57 -8.01
C ALA A 82 -1.34 1.49 -8.51
N ILE A 83 -0.73 0.69 -7.61
CA ILE A 83 0.37 -0.23 -7.98
C ILE A 83 0.05 -1.69 -7.70
N ILE A 84 -0.27 -2.03 -6.45
CA ILE A 84 -0.52 -3.43 -6.07
C ILE A 84 -1.87 -3.89 -6.61
N ASN A 85 -2.92 -3.10 -6.40
CA ASN A 85 -4.28 -3.49 -6.78
C ASN A 85 -4.61 -3.20 -8.27
N CYS A 86 -3.95 -2.24 -8.92
CA CYS A 86 -4.13 -1.91 -10.34
C CYS A 86 -3.28 -2.75 -11.31
N LEU A 87 -2.47 -3.68 -10.78
CA LEU A 87 -1.63 -4.59 -11.55
C LEU A 87 -0.81 -3.90 -12.66
N ILE A 88 0.06 -2.96 -12.28
CA ILE A 88 0.88 -2.21 -13.23
C ILE A 88 1.85 -3.12 -14.00
N VAL A 89 1.57 -3.31 -15.29
CA VAL A 89 2.33 -4.19 -16.21
C VAL A 89 2.97 -3.40 -17.33
N THR A 90 2.35 -2.30 -17.76
CA THR A 90 2.78 -1.45 -18.88
C THR A 90 2.90 0.01 -18.45
N SER A 91 3.52 0.84 -19.27
CA SER A 91 3.55 2.29 -19.12
C SER A 91 2.20 3.00 -19.40
N SER A 92 1.17 2.29 -19.86
CA SER A 92 -0.16 2.86 -20.13
C SER A 92 -1.13 2.60 -18.98
N SER A 93 -1.60 3.67 -18.33
CA SER A 93 -2.61 3.58 -17.26
C SER A 93 -3.89 2.89 -17.73
N GLU A 94 -4.44 3.33 -18.88
CA GLU A 94 -5.64 2.71 -19.47
C GLU A 94 -5.43 1.22 -19.77
N ALA A 95 -4.28 0.84 -20.32
CA ALA A 95 -3.99 -0.57 -20.56
C ALA A 95 -3.95 -1.38 -19.25
N ASN A 96 -3.35 -0.84 -18.18
CA ASN A 96 -3.31 -1.50 -16.87
C ASN A 96 -4.71 -1.64 -16.25
N ILE A 97 -5.59 -0.64 -16.40
CA ILE A 97 -7.00 -0.72 -15.97
C ILE A 97 -7.72 -1.87 -16.71
N GLN A 98 -7.57 -1.94 -18.04
CA GLN A 98 -8.21 -3.00 -18.83
C GLN A 98 -7.63 -4.38 -18.51
N LEU A 99 -6.31 -4.50 -18.32
CA LEU A 99 -5.65 -5.72 -17.90
C LEU A 99 -6.15 -6.21 -16.54
N THR A 100 -6.35 -5.30 -15.59
CA THR A 100 -6.94 -5.62 -14.28
C THR A 100 -8.36 -6.15 -14.41
N ARG A 101 -9.21 -5.49 -15.22
CA ARG A 101 -10.58 -5.98 -15.49
C ARG A 101 -10.60 -7.34 -16.17
N ILE A 102 -9.71 -7.57 -17.15
CA ILE A 102 -9.56 -8.86 -17.82
C ILE A 102 -9.15 -9.93 -16.79
N HIS A 103 -8.17 -9.64 -15.94
CA HIS A 103 -7.74 -10.56 -14.88
C HIS A 103 -8.90 -10.91 -13.94
N GLU A 104 -9.66 -9.93 -13.47
CA GLU A 104 -10.82 -10.16 -12.59
C GLU A 104 -11.89 -11.02 -13.27
N HIS A 105 -12.17 -10.77 -14.54
CA HIS A 105 -13.12 -11.57 -15.32
C HIS A 105 -12.65 -13.02 -15.52
N ILE A 106 -11.37 -13.23 -15.83
CA ILE A 106 -10.79 -14.57 -15.91
C ILE A 106 -10.83 -15.23 -14.53
N PHE A 107 -10.50 -14.50 -13.46
CA PHE A 107 -10.47 -15.03 -12.09
C PHE A 107 -11.85 -15.50 -11.62
N ALA A 108 -12.92 -14.76 -11.95
CA ALA A 108 -14.29 -15.16 -11.65
C ALA A 108 -14.69 -16.48 -12.35
N ARG A 109 -14.11 -16.77 -13.52
CA ARG A 109 -14.38 -18.00 -14.29
C ARG A 109 -13.50 -19.16 -13.85
N ASP A 110 -12.19 -18.94 -13.88
CA ASP A 110 -11.16 -19.92 -13.58
C ASP A 110 -9.95 -19.25 -12.91
N PRO A 111 -9.85 -19.35 -11.56
CA PRO A 111 -8.72 -18.82 -10.79
C PRO A 111 -7.35 -19.39 -11.19
N THR A 112 -7.31 -20.64 -11.66
CA THR A 112 -6.05 -21.28 -12.08
C THR A 112 -5.55 -20.66 -13.37
N VAL A 113 -6.42 -20.47 -14.36
CA VAL A 113 -6.08 -19.78 -15.62
C VAL A 113 -5.72 -18.32 -15.34
N ALA A 114 -6.48 -17.61 -14.52
CA ALA A 114 -6.19 -16.23 -14.14
C ALA A 114 -4.83 -16.08 -13.48
N SER A 115 -4.46 -17.03 -12.63
CA SER A 115 -3.19 -17.00 -11.93
C SER A 115 -2.00 -17.34 -12.82
N VAL A 116 -2.16 -18.25 -13.79
CA VAL A 116 -1.17 -18.49 -14.85
C VAL A 116 -0.99 -17.23 -15.70
N TRP A 117 -2.10 -16.64 -16.15
CA TRP A 117 -2.11 -15.41 -16.92
C TRP A 117 -1.40 -14.29 -16.16
N ARG A 118 -1.77 -14.04 -14.89
CA ARG A 118 -1.15 -13.03 -14.03
C ARG A 118 0.36 -13.24 -13.96
N ARG A 119 0.83 -14.46 -13.66
CA ARG A 119 2.28 -14.72 -13.57
C ARG A 119 2.98 -14.47 -14.91
N GLN A 120 2.40 -14.93 -16.01
CA GLN A 120 2.96 -14.72 -17.35
C GLN A 120 3.04 -13.22 -17.69
N THR A 121 1.94 -12.50 -17.49
CA THR A 121 1.84 -11.06 -17.71
C THR A 121 2.88 -10.30 -16.88
N PHE A 122 3.02 -10.61 -15.60
CA PHE A 122 4.00 -9.96 -14.72
C PHE A 122 5.46 -10.39 -14.98
N SER A 123 5.68 -11.62 -15.46
CA SER A 123 7.02 -12.07 -15.89
C SER A 123 7.47 -11.45 -17.22
N ALA A 124 6.49 -11.04 -18.05
CA ALA A 124 6.72 -10.37 -19.32
C ALA A 124 6.59 -8.85 -19.23
N ALA A 125 6.33 -8.29 -18.03
CA ALA A 125 6.26 -6.85 -17.81
C ALA A 125 7.66 -6.25 -17.99
N VAL A 126 7.87 -5.55 -19.11
CA VAL A 126 9.20 -5.06 -19.52
C VAL A 126 9.51 -3.66 -18.97
N ASP A 127 8.50 -2.86 -18.66
CA ASP A 127 8.72 -1.43 -18.42
C ASP A 127 9.19 -1.08 -17.02
N VAL A 128 10.06 -0.08 -16.91
CA VAL A 128 10.36 0.60 -15.64
C VAL A 128 9.23 1.61 -15.37
N CYS A 129 8.92 1.89 -14.09
CA CYS A 129 7.98 2.96 -13.75
C CYS A 129 8.57 4.29 -14.22
N SER A 130 8.11 4.82 -15.36
CA SER A 130 8.69 6.03 -15.95
C SER A 130 8.40 7.25 -15.08
N PRO A 131 9.17 8.34 -15.20
CA PRO A 131 8.86 9.60 -14.50
C PRO A 131 7.46 10.13 -14.84
N GLU A 132 7.03 10.00 -16.10
CA GLU A 132 5.70 10.45 -16.55
C GLU A 132 4.60 9.63 -15.90
N MET A 133 4.77 8.31 -15.84
CA MET A 133 3.85 7.41 -15.17
C MET A 133 3.80 7.68 -13.67
N SER A 134 4.97 7.92 -13.06
CA SER A 134 5.07 8.24 -11.64
C SER A 134 4.37 9.55 -11.33
N GLY A 135 4.56 10.59 -12.16
CA GLY A 135 3.84 11.85 -12.06
C GLY A 135 2.33 11.66 -12.14
N ALA A 136 1.85 10.93 -13.16
CA ALA A 136 0.42 10.62 -13.32
C ALA A 136 -0.18 9.90 -12.10
N ILE A 137 0.55 8.93 -11.51
CA ILE A 137 0.10 8.24 -10.29
C ILE A 137 -0.02 9.21 -9.11
N LEU A 138 0.95 10.11 -8.93
CA LEU A 138 0.93 11.09 -7.85
C LEU A 138 -0.22 12.10 -8.04
N ASP A 139 -0.39 12.61 -9.26
CA ASP A 139 -1.47 13.57 -9.60
C ASP A 139 -2.87 12.94 -9.43
N GLU A 140 -3.01 11.64 -9.69
CA GLU A 140 -4.29 10.94 -9.54
C GLU A 140 -4.64 10.65 -8.07
N HIS A 141 -3.66 10.22 -7.26
CA HIS A 141 -3.93 9.70 -5.90
C HIS A 141 -3.59 10.67 -4.77
N MET A 142 -2.78 11.70 -5.01
CA MET A 142 -2.44 12.71 -4.01
C MET A 142 -2.20 14.10 -4.65
N PRO A 143 -3.18 14.65 -5.41
CA PRO A 143 -3.00 15.88 -6.17
C PRO A 143 -2.61 17.07 -5.29
N ALA A 144 -3.26 17.28 -4.14
CA ALA A 144 -3.01 18.44 -3.30
C ALA A 144 -1.59 18.41 -2.71
N LEU A 145 -1.13 17.23 -2.28
CA LEU A 145 0.24 17.07 -1.82
C LEU A 145 1.24 17.19 -2.97
N THR A 146 0.90 16.69 -4.16
CA THR A 146 1.74 16.72 -5.35
C THR A 146 2.05 18.15 -5.79
N ASP A 147 1.06 19.05 -5.74
CA ASP A 147 1.25 20.48 -5.99
C ASP A 147 2.30 21.13 -5.07
N LEU A 148 2.40 20.67 -3.81
CA LEU A 148 3.38 21.20 -2.85
C LEU A 148 4.77 20.58 -3.03
N ILE A 149 4.87 19.30 -3.39
CA ILE A 149 6.17 18.60 -3.46
C ILE A 149 6.84 18.69 -4.84
N THR A 150 6.09 19.03 -5.90
CA THR A 150 6.60 19.17 -7.26
C THR A 150 7.41 20.44 -7.49
N ALA A 151 7.31 21.41 -6.58
CA ALA A 151 8.09 22.65 -6.60
C ALA A 151 9.58 22.48 -6.24
N GLY A 152 10.09 21.26 -6.02
CA GLY A 152 11.47 21.04 -5.53
C GLY A 152 12.09 19.66 -5.83
N PRO A 153 13.29 19.37 -5.29
CA PRO A 153 14.03 18.11 -5.49
C PRO A 153 13.34 16.86 -4.89
N THR A 154 12.23 17.06 -4.17
CA THR A 154 11.40 16.05 -3.51
C THR A 154 10.61 15.18 -4.50
N THR A 155 10.35 15.64 -5.72
CA THR A 155 9.66 14.85 -6.75
C THR A 155 10.42 13.58 -7.12
N ALA A 156 11.74 13.70 -7.28
CA ALA A 156 12.61 12.59 -7.65
C ALA A 156 12.61 11.49 -6.58
N SER A 157 12.52 11.85 -5.29
CA SER A 157 12.49 10.85 -4.22
C SER A 157 11.17 10.08 -4.21
N SER A 158 10.02 10.73 -4.47
CA SER A 158 8.72 10.06 -4.65
C SER A 158 8.77 9.00 -5.75
N PHE A 159 9.36 9.33 -6.90
CA PHE A 159 9.48 8.39 -8.03
C PHE A 159 10.28 7.14 -7.67
N THR A 160 11.36 7.28 -6.89
CA THR A 160 12.13 6.10 -6.44
C THR A 160 11.36 5.19 -5.48
N VAL A 161 10.35 5.71 -4.77
CA VAL A 161 9.44 4.91 -3.95
C VAL A 161 8.49 4.14 -4.86
N LEU A 162 7.85 4.81 -5.83
CA LEU A 162 6.92 4.19 -6.77
C LEU A 162 7.61 3.13 -7.64
N GLU A 163 8.82 3.38 -8.11
CA GLU A 163 9.63 2.37 -8.82
C GLU A 163 9.85 1.12 -7.96
N SER A 164 10.23 1.29 -6.69
CA SER A 164 10.40 0.17 -5.76
C SER A 164 9.09 -0.54 -5.42
N ALA A 165 7.96 0.17 -5.49
CA ALA A 165 6.63 -0.41 -5.31
C ALA A 165 6.23 -1.24 -6.54
N CYS A 166 6.55 -0.78 -7.75
CA CYS A 166 6.38 -1.55 -8.98
C CYS A 166 7.24 -2.83 -8.99
N GLU A 167 8.50 -2.75 -8.56
CA GLU A 167 9.36 -3.93 -8.34
C GLU A 167 8.72 -4.91 -7.34
N PHE A 168 8.24 -4.39 -6.21
CA PHE A 168 7.61 -5.19 -5.17
C PHE A 168 6.32 -5.87 -5.67
N SER A 169 5.46 -5.12 -6.37
CA SER A 169 4.24 -5.63 -6.98
C SER A 169 4.55 -6.73 -7.99
N ARG A 170 5.56 -6.56 -8.86
CA ARG A 170 5.96 -7.63 -9.78
C ARG A 170 6.42 -8.89 -9.06
N MET A 171 7.20 -8.75 -8.00
CA MET A 171 7.62 -9.91 -7.21
C MET A 171 6.42 -10.60 -6.54
N LEU A 172 5.50 -9.81 -5.97
CA LEU A 172 4.29 -10.30 -5.32
C LEU A 172 3.37 -11.03 -6.32
N HIS A 173 3.16 -10.43 -7.50
CA HIS A 173 2.23 -10.94 -8.49
C HIS A 173 2.83 -11.99 -9.44
N GLY A 174 4.15 -12.01 -9.62
CA GLY A 174 4.89 -13.00 -10.39
C GLY A 174 5.25 -14.27 -9.60
N SER A 175 5.25 -14.21 -8.27
CA SER A 175 5.59 -15.38 -7.45
C SER A 175 4.55 -16.51 -7.57
N PRO A 176 4.98 -17.77 -7.70
CA PRO A 176 4.07 -18.91 -7.64
C PRO A 176 3.43 -19.00 -6.25
N SER A 177 2.15 -19.37 -6.21
CA SER A 177 1.39 -19.59 -4.98
C SER A 177 1.80 -20.91 -4.30
N SER A 178 3.08 -21.10 -3.98
CA SER A 178 3.59 -22.35 -3.39
C SER A 178 3.36 -22.41 -1.87
N ALA A 179 2.14 -22.80 -1.48
CA ALA A 179 1.85 -23.32 -0.14
C ALA A 179 0.60 -24.23 -0.17
N GLY A 180 0.80 -25.53 -0.45
CA GLY A 180 -0.02 -26.60 0.12
C GLY A 180 -1.47 -26.78 -0.36
N GLY A 181 -1.88 -26.31 -1.55
CA GLY A 181 -3.23 -26.59 -2.04
C GLY A 181 -3.38 -26.28 -3.52
N THR A 182 -4.25 -27.05 -4.19
CA THR A 182 -4.65 -26.93 -5.60
C THR A 182 -5.37 -25.61 -5.96
N ILE A 183 -5.36 -24.61 -5.08
CA ILE A 183 -6.11 -23.37 -5.22
C ILE A 183 -5.13 -22.22 -5.43
N ASP A 184 -5.02 -21.78 -6.68
CA ASP A 184 -4.23 -20.61 -7.07
C ASP A 184 -4.95 -19.33 -6.64
N ALA A 185 -4.18 -18.32 -6.24
CA ALA A 185 -4.66 -17.14 -5.54
C ALA A 185 -3.90 -15.91 -6.00
N PHE A 186 -4.49 -14.73 -5.80
CA PHE A 186 -3.82 -13.46 -6.06
C PHE A 186 -3.75 -12.61 -4.79
N TYR A 187 -2.81 -11.66 -4.78
CA TYR A 187 -2.66 -10.75 -3.65
C TYR A 187 -3.48 -9.48 -3.90
N ARG A 188 -4.07 -8.95 -2.83
CA ARG A 188 -4.52 -7.55 -2.76
C ARG A 188 -3.84 -6.88 -1.59
N SER A 189 -3.55 -5.60 -1.71
CA SER A 189 -3.19 -4.78 -0.58
C SER A 189 -4.40 -4.04 -0.02
N PHE A 190 -4.28 -3.62 1.23
CA PHE A 190 -5.24 -2.72 1.86
C PHE A 190 -4.50 -1.74 2.77
N VAL A 191 -5.08 -0.55 2.90
CA VAL A 191 -4.71 0.46 3.89
C VAL A 191 -5.96 0.71 4.73
N PRO A 192 -5.90 0.55 6.07
CA PRO A 192 -7.05 0.83 6.91
C PRO A 192 -7.28 2.34 6.97
N GLU A 193 -8.56 2.74 6.90
CA GLU A 193 -8.99 4.14 6.93
C GLU A 193 -8.56 4.84 8.23
N LEU A 194 -8.18 6.12 8.14
CA LEU A 194 -7.86 6.94 9.31
C LEU A 194 -9.04 7.03 10.28
N GLY A 195 -8.76 6.98 11.59
CA GLY A 195 -9.77 7.05 12.65
C GLY A 195 -10.64 5.79 12.79
N SER A 196 -10.54 4.82 11.88
CA SER A 196 -11.28 3.55 11.95
C SER A 196 -10.79 2.66 13.10
N THR A 197 -11.62 1.68 13.47
CA THR A 197 -11.29 0.75 14.55
C THR A 197 -10.14 -0.18 14.15
N LEU A 198 -9.19 -0.38 15.06
CA LEU A 198 -8.08 -1.30 14.83
C LEU A 198 -8.50 -2.76 15.03
N TYR A 199 -8.47 -3.53 13.94
CA TYR A 199 -8.75 -4.97 13.96
C TYR A 199 -7.46 -5.79 14.12
N PRO A 200 -7.23 -6.49 15.26
CA PRO A 200 -5.95 -7.18 15.54
C PRO A 200 -5.56 -8.27 14.53
N ARG A 201 -6.55 -8.78 13.77
CA ARG A 201 -6.34 -9.79 12.73
C ARG A 201 -5.76 -9.21 11.44
N GLN A 202 -6.05 -7.95 11.15
CA GLN A 202 -5.64 -7.27 9.92
C GLN A 202 -4.46 -6.32 10.16
N VAL A 203 -4.27 -5.88 11.39
CA VAL A 203 -3.40 -4.76 11.71
C VAL A 203 -2.38 -5.12 12.80
N GLU A 204 -1.16 -4.64 12.62
CA GLU A 204 -0.06 -4.71 13.57
C GLU A 204 0.27 -3.31 14.08
N LEU A 205 0.10 -3.10 15.39
CA LEU A 205 0.42 -1.85 16.06
C LEU A 205 1.94 -1.74 16.28
N VAL A 206 2.57 -0.79 15.59
CA VAL A 206 4.02 -0.54 15.69
C VAL A 206 4.35 0.37 16.87
N LYS A 207 3.41 1.23 17.28
CA LYS A 207 3.51 2.05 18.49
C LYS A 207 2.20 1.97 19.27
N ARG A 208 2.27 1.37 20.46
CA ARG A 208 1.15 1.28 21.41
C ARG A 208 0.91 2.63 22.07
N CYS A 209 -0.35 2.90 22.44
CA CYS A 209 -0.70 4.05 23.26
C CYS A 209 -1.38 3.62 24.56
N LEU A 210 -1.38 4.53 25.54
CA LEU A 210 -1.91 4.31 26.88
C LEU A 210 -3.44 4.11 26.92
N ARG A 211 -4.18 4.41 25.84
CA ARG A 211 -5.64 4.19 25.77
C ARG A 211 -6.00 2.72 25.78
N SER A 212 -5.25 1.89 25.04
CA SER A 212 -5.41 0.44 25.05
C SER A 212 -5.29 -0.16 26.46
N GLU A 213 -4.43 0.43 27.31
CA GLU A 213 -4.24 0.02 28.71
C GLU A 213 -5.41 0.42 29.62
N ARG A 214 -6.25 1.36 29.17
CA ARG A 214 -7.47 1.82 29.89
C ARG A 214 -8.75 1.14 29.39
N GLY A 215 -8.64 0.17 28.48
CA GLY A 215 -9.79 -0.53 27.90
C GLY A 215 -10.55 0.28 26.84
N GLU A 216 -9.97 1.39 26.35
CA GLU A 216 -10.53 2.17 25.25
C GLU A 216 -10.19 1.53 23.90
N LEU A 217 -11.06 1.72 22.90
CA LEU A 217 -10.84 1.22 21.55
C LEU A 217 -9.70 1.98 20.86
N ASP A 218 -8.73 1.22 20.36
CA ASP A 218 -7.65 1.75 19.53
C ASP A 218 -8.16 2.10 18.12
N ARG A 219 -7.74 3.27 17.62
CA ARG A 219 -8.08 3.79 16.30
C ARG A 219 -6.85 3.98 15.41
N VAL A 220 -7.03 3.80 14.11
CA VAL A 220 -5.96 3.97 13.12
C VAL A 220 -5.55 5.44 13.09
N GLY A 221 -4.29 5.72 13.39
CA GLY A 221 -3.72 7.06 13.25
C GLY A 221 -3.00 7.28 11.93
N ALA A 222 -2.21 6.29 11.51
CA ALA A 222 -1.49 6.30 10.24
C ALA A 222 -1.04 4.89 9.88
N THR A 223 -0.84 4.66 8.59
CA THR A 223 -0.37 3.38 8.04
C THR A 223 1.05 3.58 7.58
N ILE A 224 1.97 2.77 8.08
CA ILE A 224 3.38 2.89 7.74
C ILE A 224 3.82 1.89 6.65
N PHE A 225 3.04 0.82 6.48
CA PHE A 225 3.15 -0.15 5.39
C PHE A 225 1.78 -0.81 5.16
N PRO A 226 1.32 -0.97 3.90
CA PRO A 226 0.02 -1.55 3.60
C PRO A 226 -0.06 -3.03 4.01
N GLY A 227 -1.24 -3.48 4.41
CA GLY A 227 -1.51 -4.89 4.65
C GLY A 227 -1.64 -5.66 3.34
N LEU A 228 -1.46 -6.97 3.40
CA LEU A 228 -1.58 -7.85 2.24
C LEU A 228 -2.52 -9.02 2.58
N VAL A 229 -3.44 -9.28 1.67
CA VAL A 229 -4.35 -10.43 1.69
C VAL A 229 -4.11 -11.30 0.47
N LYS A 230 -4.15 -12.61 0.67
CA LYS A 230 -4.21 -13.61 -0.39
C LYS A 230 -5.67 -13.99 -0.61
N VAL A 231 -6.18 -13.72 -1.80
CA VAL A 231 -7.57 -13.98 -2.22
C VAL A 231 -7.59 -15.30 -2.98
N SER A 232 -8.32 -16.28 -2.44
CA SER A 232 -8.49 -17.62 -3.00
C SER A 232 -9.97 -17.91 -3.21
N ARG A 233 -10.33 -18.79 -4.14
CA ARG A 233 -11.74 -19.21 -4.31
C ARG A 233 -12.21 -19.99 -3.07
N GLY A 234 -13.43 -19.72 -2.62
CA GLY A 234 -14.06 -20.48 -1.55
C GLY A 234 -14.30 -21.95 -1.93
N PRO A 235 -14.45 -22.84 -0.93
CA PRO A 235 -14.75 -24.24 -1.18
C PRO A 235 -16.05 -24.38 -1.98
N ILE A 236 -16.10 -25.35 -2.90
CA ILE A 236 -17.33 -25.66 -3.62
C ILE A 236 -18.27 -26.36 -2.64
N THR A 237 -19.46 -25.78 -2.44
CA THR A 237 -20.47 -26.36 -1.56
C THR A 237 -21.17 -27.55 -2.24
N PRO A 238 -21.71 -28.52 -1.46
CA PRO A 238 -22.52 -29.60 -2.02
C PRO A 238 -23.76 -29.01 -2.69
N GLY A 239 -23.75 -28.94 -4.03
CA GLY A 239 -24.72 -28.16 -4.82
C GLY A 239 -24.10 -27.40 -6.00
N GLY A 240 -22.76 -27.39 -6.10
CA GLY A 240 -22.06 -26.78 -7.25
C GLY A 240 -21.99 -25.26 -7.19
N GLN A 241 -22.53 -24.64 -6.14
CA GLN A 241 -22.34 -23.22 -5.87
C GLN A 241 -20.96 -23.00 -5.26
N SER A 242 -20.19 -22.11 -5.91
CA SER A 242 -18.92 -21.62 -5.37
C SER A 242 -19.22 -20.78 -4.13
N ALA A 243 -18.62 -21.11 -2.98
CA ALA A 243 -18.62 -20.18 -1.86
C ALA A 243 -17.86 -18.89 -2.23
N ASP A 244 -18.14 -17.82 -1.49
CA ASP A 244 -17.46 -16.54 -1.60
C ASP A 244 -15.94 -16.69 -1.50
N ASN A 245 -15.22 -15.73 -2.08
CA ASN A 245 -13.76 -15.70 -2.03
C ASN A 245 -13.26 -15.72 -0.57
N VAL A 246 -12.26 -16.56 -0.30
CA VAL A 246 -11.57 -16.64 0.99
C VAL A 246 -10.43 -15.65 0.98
N HIS A 247 -10.43 -14.73 1.94
CA HIS A 247 -9.39 -13.73 2.14
C HIS A 247 -8.50 -14.12 3.32
N THR A 248 -7.25 -14.45 3.04
CA THR A 248 -6.27 -14.80 4.07
C THR A 248 -5.28 -13.65 4.23
N VAL A 249 -5.24 -13.02 5.40
CA VAL A 249 -4.23 -12.00 5.72
C VAL A 249 -2.86 -12.68 5.77
N VAL A 250 -1.96 -12.28 4.87
CA VAL A 250 -0.59 -12.82 4.77
C VAL A 250 0.44 -11.87 5.35
N ARG A 251 0.13 -10.57 5.38
CA ARG A 251 0.89 -9.56 6.10
C ARG A 251 -0.10 -8.57 6.69
N ARG A 252 -0.01 -8.31 7.99
CA ARG A 252 -0.84 -7.29 8.63
C ARG A 252 -0.37 -5.90 8.19
N ALA A 253 -1.31 -4.96 8.05
CA ALA A 253 -0.97 -3.57 7.85
C ALA A 253 -0.23 -3.08 9.09
N GLN A 254 0.89 -2.39 8.90
CA GLN A 254 1.62 -1.81 10.03
C GLN A 254 1.09 -0.41 10.26
N VAL A 255 0.65 -0.12 11.48
CA VAL A 255 0.00 1.16 11.80
C VAL A 255 0.53 1.77 13.09
N ILE A 256 0.28 3.06 13.22
CA ILE A 256 0.42 3.82 14.46
C ILE A 256 -0.98 4.18 14.95
N CYS A 257 -1.23 4.02 16.25
CA CYS A 257 -2.51 4.40 16.86
C CYS A 257 -2.69 5.92 16.85
N GLU A 258 -3.93 6.39 16.66
CA GLU A 258 -4.29 7.83 16.61
C GLU A 258 -3.80 8.59 17.85
N CYS A 259 -4.05 8.05 19.03
CA CYS A 259 -3.55 8.59 20.31
C CYS A 259 -2.02 8.66 20.36
N ALA A 260 -1.29 7.75 19.72
CA ALA A 260 0.18 7.79 19.70
C ALA A 260 0.72 8.89 18.77
N LEU A 261 -0.06 9.31 17.77
CA LEU A 261 0.20 10.52 16.98
C LEU A 261 -0.10 11.77 17.80
N GLN A 262 -1.15 11.76 18.62
CA GLN A 262 -1.54 12.89 19.47
C GLN A 262 -0.63 13.03 20.71
N ALA A 263 -0.17 11.94 21.33
CA ALA A 263 0.48 11.86 22.65
C ALA A 263 1.72 12.75 22.90
N GLY A 264 2.25 13.44 21.91
CA GLY A 264 3.13 14.60 22.14
C GLY A 264 2.39 15.91 22.49
N SER A 265 1.08 15.90 22.76
CA SER A 265 0.25 17.06 23.14
C SER A 265 -0.02 17.15 24.64
N SER A 266 0.30 16.11 25.41
CA SER A 266 0.15 16.12 26.87
C SER A 266 1.44 16.56 27.56
N THR A 267 1.76 17.85 27.44
CA THR A 267 2.59 18.62 28.41
C THR A 267 2.34 20.10 28.18
N SER A 268 1.29 20.61 28.81
CA SER A 268 1.19 21.97 29.35
C SER A 268 0.46 21.89 30.68
#